data_AF-A0A257UDF0-F1
#
_entry.id   AF-A0A257UDF0-F1
#
_cell.length_a   1.000
_cell.length_b   1.000
_cell.length_c   1.000
_cell.angle_alpha   90.00
_cell.angle_beta   90.00
_cell.angle_gamma   90.00
#
_symmetry.space_group_name_H-M   'P 1'
#
loop_
_entity.id
_entity.type
_entity.pdbx_description
1 polymer ?
#
loop_
_entity_poly.entity_id
_entity_poly.type
_entity_poly.pdbx_seq_one_letter_code
_entity_poly.pdbx_strand_id
1 'polypeptide(L)'
;AAGEPAAALARLGSFDRACADDTAFRQAPEAAGHVAAAQRFARRGELTRAECEYSRAAALLPHVAALADAARACSLKRAESRELADRLHSALAGEHWAEVLRHAERLIELCPDHLIARQARSRAWSAVGMHLMDESTNTYTGPSPTPPKPPAVAWRPMDRFLLWVDGVGGYLVCGRAEVTIGQPVPESQVDIPVLGDLSRRHAKLRRDGEVYLIDPRRPVRLDGRSIDRATALADGTTIELGNVKLRFRRPHPLSATARLEFVSRHRMQPSADAVLLLAESCVLGPGTQSHVVCGDWSQELILYRQGDDLLCRRSGRFQVDGQGVVDGSPLTLKSQVSGEDFSLSIESLVGRAS
;
A
#
# COMPACT_ATOMS: atom_id res chain seq x y z
N ALA A 1 2.44 -0.22 30.56
CA ALA A 1 1.84 -0.87 29.39
C ALA A 1 1.19 0.24 28.56
N ALA A 2 1.92 0.73 27.56
CA ALA A 2 1.54 1.92 26.80
C ALA A 2 0.64 1.53 25.63
N GLY A 3 -0.56 2.11 25.54
CA GLY A 3 -1.35 2.23 24.30
C GLY A 3 -1.94 0.98 23.63
N GLU A 4 -1.54 -0.23 24.02
CA GLU A 4 -1.94 -1.47 23.33
C GLU A 4 -2.97 -2.29 24.13
N PRO A 5 -4.29 -2.13 23.86
CA PRO A 5 -5.34 -2.85 24.57
C PRO A 5 -5.25 -4.38 24.39
N ALA A 6 -4.74 -4.84 23.24
CA ALA A 6 -4.54 -6.27 22.98
C ALA A 6 -3.45 -6.88 23.88
N ALA A 7 -2.35 -6.16 24.12
CA ALA A 7 -1.29 -6.60 25.02
C ALA A 7 -1.75 -6.57 26.49
N ALA A 8 -2.62 -5.61 26.87
CA ALA A 8 -3.22 -5.56 28.19
C ALA A 8 -4.18 -6.73 28.43
N LEU A 9 -5.03 -7.07 27.45
CA LEU A 9 -5.93 -8.23 27.49
C LEU A 9 -5.18 -9.55 27.63
N ALA A 10 -4.09 -9.73 26.87
CA ALA A 10 -3.26 -10.93 26.94
C ALA A 10 -2.65 -11.14 28.34
N ARG A 11 -2.30 -10.05 29.04
CA ARG A 11 -1.75 -10.09 30.39
C ARG A 11 -2.81 -10.37 31.46
N LEU A 12 -4.06 -9.93 31.25
CA LEU A 12 -5.16 -10.24 32.17
C LEU A 12 -5.48 -11.74 32.19
N GLY A 13 -5.32 -12.43 31.06
CA GLY A 13 -5.53 -13.89 30.97
C GLY A 13 -4.52 -14.74 31.76
N SER A 14 -3.42 -14.15 32.24
CA SER A 14 -2.38 -14.85 33.01
C SER A 14 -2.46 -14.69 34.53
N PHE A 15 -3.48 -14.00 35.07
CA PHE A 15 -3.61 -13.77 36.52
C PHE A 15 -4.47 -14.82 37.25
N ASP A 16 -4.16 -15.01 38.53
CA ASP A 16 -4.64 -16.09 39.41
C ASP A 16 -6.11 -15.93 39.86
N ARG A 17 -6.77 -17.03 40.26
CA ARG A 17 -8.21 -17.07 40.62
C ARG A 17 -8.59 -16.14 41.77
N ALA A 18 -7.64 -15.75 42.63
CA ALA A 18 -7.87 -14.84 43.76
C ALA A 18 -8.23 -13.40 43.35
N CYS A 19 -7.85 -12.96 42.14
CA CYS A 19 -8.23 -11.65 41.59
C CYS A 19 -9.58 -11.67 40.84
N ALA A 20 -10.21 -12.83 40.67
CA ALA A 20 -11.43 -12.98 39.86
C ALA A 20 -12.69 -12.40 40.51
N ASP A 21 -12.71 -12.23 41.83
CA ASP A 21 -13.85 -11.64 42.56
C ASP A 21 -13.89 -10.11 42.49
N ASP A 22 -12.78 -9.46 42.14
CA ASP A 22 -12.70 -8.02 41.95
C ASP A 22 -13.54 -7.59 40.73
N THR A 23 -14.52 -6.73 40.96
CA THR A 23 -15.40 -6.20 39.91
C THR A 23 -14.62 -5.46 38.83
N ALA A 24 -13.54 -4.74 39.18
CA ALA A 24 -12.70 -4.05 38.21
C ALA A 24 -11.96 -5.06 37.31
N PHE A 25 -11.54 -6.19 37.87
CA PHE A 25 -10.88 -7.25 37.10
C PHE A 25 -11.83 -7.90 36.10
N ARG A 26 -13.10 -8.14 36.49
CA ARG A 26 -14.14 -8.67 35.59
C ARG A 26 -14.54 -7.70 34.48
N GLN A 27 -14.49 -6.40 34.73
CA GLN A 27 -14.85 -5.35 33.76
C GLN A 27 -13.69 -4.97 32.83
N ALA A 28 -12.44 -5.32 33.18
CA ALA A 28 -11.27 -4.95 32.39
C ALA A 28 -11.24 -5.49 30.95
N PRO A 29 -11.69 -6.73 30.66
CA PRO A 29 -11.77 -7.21 29.28
C PRO A 29 -12.76 -6.43 28.41
N GLU A 30 -13.91 -6.08 28.99
CA GLU A 30 -14.95 -5.29 28.33
C GLU A 30 -14.46 -3.86 28.04
N ALA A 31 -13.84 -3.22 29.04
CA ALA A 31 -13.23 -1.89 28.88
C ALA A 31 -12.14 -1.88 27.78
N ALA A 32 -11.31 -2.92 27.71
CA ALA A 32 -10.30 -3.04 26.65
C ALA A 32 -10.94 -3.27 25.26
N GLY A 33 -12.05 -3.99 25.19
CA GLY A 33 -12.86 -4.12 23.97
C GLY A 33 -13.35 -2.76 23.46
N HIS A 34 -13.87 -1.93 24.35
CA HIS A 34 -14.28 -0.55 24.04
C HIS A 34 -13.10 0.32 23.59
N VAL A 35 -11.93 0.24 24.24
CA VAL A 35 -10.72 0.96 23.80
C VAL A 35 -10.28 0.53 22.40
N ALA A 36 -10.30 -0.77 22.09
CA ALA A 36 -9.95 -1.27 20.77
C ALA A 36 -10.96 -0.82 19.69
N ALA A 37 -12.26 -0.79 20.01
CA ALA A 37 -13.27 -0.24 19.13
C ALA A 37 -13.07 1.27 18.88
N ALA A 38 -12.80 2.03 19.94
CA ALA A 38 -12.52 3.46 19.88
C ALA A 38 -11.33 3.77 18.96
N GLN A 39 -10.22 3.03 19.08
CA GLN A 39 -9.04 3.18 18.22
C GLN A 39 -9.37 2.93 16.75
N ARG A 40 -10.18 1.90 16.43
CA ARG A 40 -10.62 1.63 15.04
C ARG A 40 -11.47 2.77 14.48
N PHE A 41 -12.44 3.26 15.24
CA PHE A 41 -13.27 4.39 14.84
C PHE A 41 -12.45 5.67 14.65
N ALA A 42 -11.52 5.93 15.56
CA ALA A 42 -10.65 7.11 15.50
C ALA A 42 -9.76 7.12 14.25
N ARG A 43 -9.29 5.96 13.79
CA ARG A 43 -8.50 5.87 12.56
C ARG A 43 -9.32 6.21 11.31
N ARG A 44 -10.59 5.81 11.27
CA ARG A 44 -11.51 6.08 10.15
C ARG A 44 -12.06 7.51 10.13
N GLY A 45 -11.81 8.29 11.18
CA GLY A 45 -12.38 9.64 11.34
C GLY A 45 -13.76 9.65 12.00
N GLU A 46 -14.27 8.51 12.47
CA GLU A 46 -15.55 8.41 13.20
C GLU A 46 -15.37 8.85 14.67
N LEU A 47 -14.86 10.06 14.89
CA LEU A 47 -14.36 10.51 16.19
C LEU A 47 -15.45 10.67 17.26
N THR A 48 -16.69 10.96 16.87
CA THR A 48 -17.83 10.97 17.80
C THR A 48 -18.07 9.58 18.40
N ARG A 49 -18.00 8.54 17.56
CA ARG A 49 -18.14 7.14 18.02
C ARG A 49 -16.93 6.72 18.85
N ALA A 50 -15.73 7.13 18.45
CA ALA A 50 -14.52 6.86 19.21
C ALA A 50 -14.57 7.47 20.62
N GLU A 51 -15.03 8.72 20.74
CA GLU A 51 -15.20 9.40 22.02
C GLU A 51 -16.20 8.65 22.92
N CYS A 52 -17.37 8.25 22.40
CA CYS A 52 -18.35 7.47 23.15
C CYS A 52 -17.78 6.13 23.66
N GLU A 53 -16.99 5.43 22.85
CA GLU A 53 -16.36 4.17 23.23
C GLU A 53 -15.28 4.38 24.32
N TYR A 54 -14.48 5.45 24.23
CA TYR A 54 -13.56 5.82 25.32
C TYR A 54 -14.31 6.18 26.61
N SER A 55 -15.42 6.91 26.53
CA SER A 55 -16.25 7.24 27.70
C SER A 55 -16.87 5.99 28.35
N ARG A 56 -17.30 5.01 27.55
CA ARG A 56 -17.79 3.71 28.05
C ARG A 56 -16.70 2.94 28.79
N ALA A 57 -15.49 2.88 28.22
CA ALA A 57 -14.35 2.27 28.89
C ALA A 57 -14.01 2.97 30.23
N ALA A 58 -14.02 4.31 30.24
CA ALA A 58 -13.77 5.10 31.44
C ALA A 58 -14.86 4.91 32.53
N ALA A 59 -16.12 4.71 32.13
CA ALA A 59 -17.22 4.44 33.06
C ALA A 59 -17.10 3.05 33.72
N LEU A 60 -16.59 2.05 32.98
CA LEU A 60 -16.34 0.71 33.51
C LEU A 60 -15.16 0.69 34.49
N LEU A 61 -14.14 1.52 34.27
CA LEU A 61 -12.94 1.59 35.11
C LEU A 61 -12.58 3.03 35.49
N PRO A 62 -13.37 3.69 36.36
CA PRO A 62 -13.23 5.13 36.66
C PRO A 62 -11.91 5.48 37.36
N HIS A 63 -11.26 4.50 38.00
CA HIS A 63 -9.98 4.66 38.69
C HIS A 63 -8.78 4.71 37.72
N VAL A 64 -8.99 4.34 36.44
CA VAL A 64 -7.93 4.37 35.42
C VAL A 64 -7.95 5.72 34.71
N ALA A 65 -7.24 6.70 35.26
CA ALA A 65 -7.17 8.08 34.74
C ALA A 65 -6.83 8.14 33.23
N ALA A 66 -5.99 7.23 32.74
CA ALA A 66 -5.60 7.14 31.33
C ALA A 66 -6.78 6.95 30.36
N LEU A 67 -7.90 6.34 30.80
CA LEU A 67 -9.10 6.19 29.96
C LEU A 67 -9.87 7.52 29.85
N ALA A 68 -9.95 8.28 30.94
CA ALA A 68 -10.52 9.63 30.92
C ALA A 68 -9.66 10.61 30.13
N ASP A 69 -8.33 10.49 30.21
CA ASP A 69 -7.37 11.23 29.38
C ASP A 69 -7.56 10.90 27.89
N ALA A 70 -7.72 9.62 27.55
CA ALA A 70 -7.96 9.18 26.18
C ALA A 70 -9.28 9.74 25.61
N ALA A 71 -10.35 9.77 26.42
CA ALA A 71 -11.61 10.39 26.02
C ALA A 71 -11.45 11.91 25.75
N ARG A 72 -10.75 12.63 26.64
CA ARG A 72 -10.45 14.06 26.45
C ARG A 72 -9.61 14.32 25.19
N ALA A 73 -8.55 13.53 24.99
CA ALA A 73 -7.70 13.63 23.81
C ALA A 73 -8.49 13.34 22.51
N CYS A 74 -9.42 12.38 22.54
CA CYS A 74 -10.30 12.10 21.41
C CYS A 74 -11.25 13.27 21.12
N SER A 75 -11.78 13.93 22.14
CA SER A 75 -12.63 15.12 22.01
C SER A 75 -11.89 16.30 21.35
N LEU A 76 -10.64 16.57 21.78
CA LEU A 76 -9.78 17.59 21.17
C LEU A 76 -9.49 17.28 19.70
N LYS A 77 -9.10 16.03 19.41
CA LYS A 77 -8.87 15.55 18.06
C LYS A 77 -10.12 15.67 17.18
N ARG A 78 -11.32 15.46 17.74
CA ARG A 78 -12.61 15.64 17.03
C ARG A 78 -12.84 17.09 16.64
N ALA A 79 -12.57 18.03 17.53
CA ALA A 79 -12.69 19.46 17.23
C ALA A 79 -11.74 19.87 16.10
N GLU A 80 -10.46 19.51 16.20
CA GLU A 80 -9.44 19.82 15.18
C GLU A 80 -9.78 19.18 13.82
N SER A 81 -10.17 17.90 13.82
CA SER A 81 -10.51 17.18 12.58
C SER A 81 -11.75 17.76 11.90
N ARG A 82 -12.72 18.26 12.66
CA ARG A 82 -13.92 18.91 12.11
C ARG A 82 -13.56 20.23 11.41
N GLU A 83 -12.76 21.08 12.06
CA GLU A 83 -12.30 22.34 11.47
C GLU A 83 -11.50 22.10 10.17
N LEU A 84 -10.64 21.08 10.17
CA LEU A 84 -9.89 20.68 8.97
C LEU A 84 -10.80 20.13 7.87
N ALA A 85 -11.84 19.38 8.21
CA ALA A 85 -12.81 18.85 7.24
C ALA A 85 -13.61 19.99 6.58
N ASP A 86 -14.05 20.97 7.36
CA ASP A 86 -14.79 22.14 6.85
C ASP A 86 -13.91 22.99 5.91
N ARG A 87 -12.64 23.19 6.28
CA ARG A 87 -11.64 23.86 5.41
C ARG A 87 -11.33 23.07 4.15
N LEU A 88 -11.19 21.74 4.25
CA LEU A 88 -10.99 20.87 3.11
C LEU A 88 -12.17 20.94 2.14
N HIS A 89 -13.41 20.93 2.65
CA HIS A 89 -14.60 21.03 1.82
C HIS A 89 -14.70 22.40 1.12
N SER A 90 -14.40 23.48 1.84
CA SER A 90 -14.33 24.84 1.27
C SER A 90 -13.26 24.96 0.19
N ALA A 91 -12.06 24.39 0.42
CA ALA A 91 -10.97 24.38 -0.55
C ALA A 91 -11.29 23.54 -1.78
N LEU A 92 -11.99 22.41 -1.62
CA LEU A 92 -12.49 21.60 -2.74
C LEU A 92 -13.53 22.34 -3.58
N ALA A 93 -14.44 23.08 -2.94
CA ALA A 93 -15.47 23.87 -3.63
C ALA A 93 -14.86 25.06 -4.40
N GLY A 94 -13.77 25.63 -3.90
CA GLY A 94 -13.02 26.70 -4.57
C GLY A 94 -11.89 26.21 -5.48
N GLU A 95 -11.72 24.90 -5.66
CA GLU A 95 -10.63 24.29 -6.45
C GLU A 95 -9.22 24.75 -6.05
N HIS A 96 -9.01 25.15 -4.79
CA HIS A 96 -7.73 25.60 -4.27
C HIS A 96 -6.82 24.40 -3.96
N TRP A 97 -6.29 23.74 -5.00
CA TRP A 97 -5.68 22.41 -4.88
C TRP A 97 -4.49 22.32 -3.91
N ALA A 98 -3.69 23.37 -3.77
CA ALA A 98 -2.61 23.43 -2.78
C ALA A 98 -3.14 23.40 -1.33
N GLU A 99 -4.26 24.09 -1.07
CA GLU A 99 -4.92 24.07 0.23
C GLU A 99 -5.62 22.72 0.47
N VAL A 100 -6.21 22.13 -0.57
CA VAL A 100 -6.80 20.78 -0.50
C VAL A 100 -5.75 19.75 -0.07
N LEU A 101 -4.54 19.78 -0.66
CA LEU A 101 -3.44 18.89 -0.27
C LEU A 101 -3.07 19.08 1.20
N ARG A 102 -2.80 20.32 1.61
CA ARG A 102 -2.42 20.67 2.98
C ARG A 102 -3.44 20.20 4.02
N HIS A 103 -4.73 20.47 3.76
CA HIS A 103 -5.80 20.09 4.69
C HIS A 103 -6.03 18.59 4.72
N ALA A 104 -5.97 17.93 3.55
CA ALA A 104 -6.11 16.49 3.48
C ALA A 104 -4.98 15.74 4.20
N GLU A 105 -3.73 16.21 4.06
CA GLU A 105 -2.58 15.62 4.74
C GLU A 105 -2.69 15.74 6.26
N ARG A 106 -2.99 16.94 6.77
CA ARG A 106 -3.19 17.14 8.20
C ARG A 106 -4.33 16.28 8.75
N LEU A 107 -5.40 16.08 7.98
CA LEU A 107 -6.52 15.26 8.37
C LEU A 107 -6.16 13.76 8.36
N ILE A 108 -5.31 13.31 7.44
CA ILE A 108 -4.78 11.93 7.38
C ILE A 108 -3.81 11.65 8.54
N GLU A 109 -2.99 12.63 8.96
CA GLU A 109 -2.15 12.50 10.15
C GLU A 109 -2.97 12.21 11.40
N LEU A 110 -4.10 12.91 11.56
CA LEU A 110 -5.03 12.66 12.65
C LEU A 110 -5.78 11.35 12.43
N CYS A 111 -6.34 11.12 11.24
CA CYS A 111 -7.22 10.00 10.93
C CYS A 111 -6.72 9.23 9.69
N PRO A 112 -5.82 8.25 9.85
CA PRO A 112 -5.12 7.60 8.73
C PRO A 112 -6.02 6.91 7.69
N ASP A 113 -7.20 6.47 8.10
CA ASP A 113 -8.15 5.75 7.26
C ASP A 113 -9.33 6.64 6.82
N HIS A 114 -9.20 7.98 6.92
CA HIS A 114 -10.26 8.92 6.55
C HIS A 114 -10.47 9.01 5.03
N LEU A 115 -11.56 8.43 4.53
CA LEU A 115 -11.81 8.24 3.09
C LEU A 115 -11.84 9.55 2.28
N ILE A 116 -12.56 10.57 2.75
CA ILE A 116 -12.76 11.82 2.01
C ILE A 116 -11.44 12.58 1.83
N ALA A 117 -10.63 12.71 2.90
CA ALA A 117 -9.29 13.32 2.82
C ALA A 117 -8.36 12.57 1.85
N ARG A 118 -8.37 11.23 1.86
CA ARG A 118 -7.55 10.44 0.92
C ARG A 118 -7.98 10.64 -0.54
N GLN A 119 -9.28 10.67 -0.80
CA GLN A 119 -9.82 10.95 -2.14
C GLN A 119 -9.54 12.39 -2.58
N ALA A 120 -9.75 13.37 -1.70
CA ALA A 120 -9.47 14.77 -1.95
C ALA A 120 -7.99 15.00 -2.28
N ARG A 121 -7.09 14.36 -1.53
CA ARG A 121 -5.65 14.36 -1.80
C ARG A 121 -5.34 13.79 -3.18
N SER A 122 -5.90 12.64 -3.54
CA SER A 122 -5.70 12.02 -4.85
C SER A 122 -6.21 12.91 -6.00
N ARG A 123 -7.37 13.55 -5.83
CA ARG A 123 -7.93 14.50 -6.79
C ARG A 123 -7.07 15.76 -6.92
N ALA A 124 -6.64 16.34 -5.81
CA ALA A 124 -5.77 17.53 -5.81
C ALA A 124 -4.40 17.25 -6.42
N TRP A 125 -3.79 16.08 -6.15
CA TRP A 125 -2.56 15.66 -6.84
C TRP A 125 -2.76 15.54 -8.35
N SER A 126 -3.93 15.05 -8.80
CA SER A 126 -4.27 14.96 -10.22
C SER A 126 -4.46 16.34 -10.86
N ALA A 127 -5.08 17.28 -10.15
CA ALA A 127 -5.36 18.63 -10.64
C ALA A 127 -4.14 19.56 -10.62
N VAL A 128 -3.28 19.48 -9.60
CA VAL A 128 -1.99 20.19 -9.58
C VAL A 128 -1.07 19.72 -10.71
N GLY A 129 -1.19 18.45 -11.12
CA GLY A 129 -0.52 17.91 -12.32
C GLY A 129 -1.02 18.50 -13.65
N MET A 130 -2.18 19.16 -13.68
CA MET A 130 -2.73 19.78 -14.90
C MET A 130 -2.20 21.21 -15.16
N HIS A 131 -1.55 21.86 -14.19
CA HIS A 131 -1.07 23.24 -14.35
C HIS A 131 0.30 23.40 -15.04
N LEU A 132 0.88 22.31 -15.55
CA LEU A 132 2.04 22.36 -16.45
C LEU A 132 1.70 22.05 -17.91
N MET A 133 0.42 21.87 -18.25
CA MET A 133 -0.02 21.61 -19.62
C MET A 133 -1.38 22.25 -19.87
N ASP A 134 -1.40 23.58 -19.99
CA ASP A 134 -2.50 24.27 -20.66
C ASP A 134 -1.95 24.91 -21.93
N GLU A 135 -1.98 24.13 -23.02
CA GLU A 135 -2.20 24.58 -24.40
C GLU A 135 -2.14 23.36 -25.34
N SER A 136 -3.20 22.55 -25.37
CA SER A 136 -3.66 21.93 -26.63
C SER A 136 -5.08 21.39 -26.48
N THR A 137 -5.99 22.12 -27.10
CA THR A 137 -7.39 21.79 -27.36
C THR A 137 -7.56 20.39 -27.96
N ASN A 138 -8.40 19.54 -27.35
CA ASN A 138 -9.41 18.84 -28.15
C ASN A 138 -10.60 18.36 -27.31
N THR A 139 -11.78 18.61 -27.84
CA THR A 139 -13.09 18.26 -27.29
C THR A 139 -13.53 16.91 -27.85
N TYR A 140 -14.05 16.02 -26.99
CA TYR A 140 -14.95 14.96 -27.44
C TYR A 140 -15.95 14.59 -26.35
N THR A 141 -17.22 14.81 -26.67
CA THR A 141 -18.41 14.44 -25.89
C THR A 141 -19.10 13.26 -26.57
N GLY A 142 -19.37 12.18 -25.82
CA GLY A 142 -20.17 11.04 -26.29
C GLY A 142 -20.29 9.92 -25.24
N PRO A 143 -21.44 9.24 -25.12
CA PRO A 143 -21.83 8.54 -23.90
C PRO A 143 -21.26 7.11 -23.79
N SER A 144 -21.09 6.68 -22.54
CA SER A 144 -20.54 5.41 -22.09
C SER A 144 -21.43 4.20 -22.42
N PRO A 145 -20.87 3.10 -22.96
CA PRO A 145 -21.46 1.76 -22.85
C PRO A 145 -20.66 0.91 -21.85
N THR A 146 -21.40 0.24 -20.96
CA THR A 146 -20.90 -0.77 -20.02
C THR A 146 -20.11 -1.88 -20.73
N PRO A 147 -18.92 -2.30 -20.24
CA PRO A 147 -18.14 -3.33 -20.93
C PRO A 147 -18.60 -4.75 -20.55
N PRO A 148 -18.72 -5.67 -21.53
CA PRO A 148 -18.90 -7.09 -21.29
C PRO A 148 -17.59 -7.79 -20.86
N LYS A 149 -17.76 -8.98 -20.28
CA LYS A 149 -16.73 -9.88 -19.70
C LYS A 149 -15.46 -10.01 -20.59
N PRO A 150 -14.23 -9.79 -20.06
CA PRO A 150 -13.03 -9.75 -20.90
C PRO A 150 -12.61 -11.15 -21.41
N PRO A 151 -12.15 -11.24 -22.68
CA PRO A 151 -11.47 -12.43 -23.21
C PRO A 151 -10.07 -12.59 -22.57
N ALA A 152 -9.41 -13.73 -22.82
CA ALA A 152 -8.06 -14.05 -22.33
C ALA A 152 -7.11 -12.85 -22.51
N VAL A 153 -6.72 -12.24 -21.39
CA VAL A 153 -6.22 -10.87 -21.36
C VAL A 153 -4.81 -10.79 -21.93
N ALA A 154 -4.67 -10.33 -23.18
CA ALA A 154 -3.39 -9.90 -23.72
C ALA A 154 -2.74 -8.89 -22.77
N TRP A 155 -1.46 -9.06 -22.49
CA TRP A 155 -0.68 -8.14 -21.66
C TRP A 155 -0.63 -6.77 -22.32
N ARG A 156 -1.01 -5.70 -21.60
CA ARG A 156 -0.55 -4.37 -22.01
C ARG A 156 0.96 -4.34 -21.75
N PRO A 157 1.77 -3.73 -22.61
CA PRO A 157 3.22 -3.75 -22.46
C PRO A 157 3.67 -3.28 -21.05
N MET A 158 3.00 -2.28 -20.47
CA MET A 158 3.30 -1.75 -19.13
C MET A 158 2.70 -2.53 -17.95
N ASP A 159 1.93 -3.59 -18.21
CA ASP A 159 1.37 -4.43 -17.14
C ASP A 159 2.44 -5.30 -16.46
N ARG A 160 3.56 -5.58 -17.15
CA ARG A 160 4.60 -6.46 -16.65
C ARG A 160 5.95 -6.25 -17.34
N PHE A 161 6.98 -5.93 -16.58
CA PHE A 161 8.33 -5.64 -17.10
C PHE A 161 9.42 -5.96 -16.07
N LEU A 162 10.68 -5.96 -16.50
CA LEU A 162 11.83 -6.00 -15.61
C LEU A 162 12.34 -4.59 -15.34
N LEU A 163 12.63 -4.32 -14.07
CA LEU A 163 13.30 -3.12 -13.61
C LEU A 163 14.67 -3.52 -13.06
N TRP A 164 15.73 -3.06 -13.69
CA TRP A 164 17.10 -3.26 -13.25
C TRP A 164 17.60 -2.00 -12.57
N VAL A 165 18.09 -2.13 -11.35
CA VAL A 165 18.62 -1.02 -10.57
C VAL A 165 20.09 -1.32 -10.28
N ASP A 166 20.98 -0.47 -10.80
CA ASP A 166 22.42 -0.72 -10.75
C ASP A 166 22.92 -0.75 -9.31
N GLY A 167 23.72 -1.76 -8.98
CA GLY A 167 24.24 -2.00 -7.62
C GLY A 167 23.20 -2.51 -6.61
N VAL A 168 21.92 -2.64 -6.99
CA VAL A 168 20.84 -3.05 -6.08
C VAL A 168 20.23 -4.39 -6.47
N GLY A 169 19.79 -4.56 -7.72
CA GLY A 169 19.20 -5.82 -8.18
C GLY A 169 18.12 -5.67 -9.26
N GLY A 170 17.57 -6.81 -9.67
CA GLY A 170 16.49 -6.92 -10.65
C GLY A 170 15.14 -7.14 -10.00
N TYR A 171 14.10 -6.48 -10.50
CA TYR A 171 12.75 -6.57 -9.99
C TYR A 171 11.77 -6.93 -11.11
N LEU A 172 10.98 -7.99 -10.89
CA LEU A 172 9.84 -8.27 -11.75
C LEU A 172 8.68 -7.35 -11.35
N VAL A 173 8.35 -6.39 -12.20
CA VAL A 173 7.24 -5.46 -11.95
C VAL A 173 5.95 -6.02 -12.54
N CYS A 174 4.89 -6.06 -11.74
CA CYS A 174 3.54 -6.44 -12.15
C CYS A 174 2.56 -5.32 -11.78
N GLY A 175 2.00 -4.64 -12.79
CA GLY A 175 1.11 -3.49 -12.62
C GLY A 175 -0.38 -3.82 -12.51
N ARG A 176 -0.76 -5.07 -12.77
CA ARG A 176 -2.16 -5.52 -12.64
C ARG A 176 -2.58 -5.57 -11.19
N ALA A 177 -3.83 -5.20 -10.93
CA ALA A 177 -4.45 -5.37 -9.61
C ALA A 177 -4.58 -6.87 -9.23
N GLU A 178 -4.49 -7.77 -10.21
CA GLU A 178 -4.64 -9.20 -10.03
C GLU A 178 -3.50 -9.93 -10.72
N VAL A 179 -2.76 -10.74 -9.97
CA VAL A 179 -1.60 -11.48 -10.46
C VAL A 179 -1.62 -12.93 -9.96
N THR A 180 -1.13 -13.86 -10.77
CA THR A 180 -1.10 -15.30 -10.50
C THR A 180 0.33 -15.75 -10.27
N ILE A 181 0.55 -16.50 -9.19
CA ILE A 181 1.83 -17.16 -8.88
C ILE A 181 1.74 -18.63 -9.30
N GLY A 182 2.76 -19.14 -9.97
CA GLY A 182 2.84 -20.55 -10.30
C GLY A 182 4.14 -20.93 -11.01
N GLN A 183 4.20 -22.19 -11.42
CA GLN A 183 5.35 -22.75 -12.14
C GLN A 183 5.42 -22.21 -13.58
N PRO A 184 6.61 -21.87 -14.12
CA PRO A 184 6.78 -21.50 -15.52
C PRO A 184 6.81 -22.75 -16.41
N VAL A 185 5.64 -23.16 -16.92
CA VAL A 185 5.55 -24.13 -18.02
C VAL A 185 4.96 -23.46 -19.26
N PRO A 186 5.24 -23.93 -20.49
CA PRO A 186 4.78 -23.27 -21.72
C PRO A 186 3.27 -22.99 -21.78
N GLU A 187 2.46 -23.82 -21.14
CA GLU A 187 1.00 -23.70 -21.08
C GLU A 187 0.48 -22.81 -19.93
N SER A 188 1.31 -22.49 -18.94
CA SER A 188 0.87 -21.72 -17.77
C SER A 188 1.10 -20.23 -18.02
N GLN A 189 0.02 -19.50 -18.29
CA GLN A 189 0.03 -18.05 -18.24
C GLN A 189 -0.03 -17.60 -16.77
N VAL A 190 1.16 -17.42 -16.17
CA VAL A 190 1.34 -16.86 -14.82
C VAL A 190 2.10 -15.54 -14.85
N ASP A 191 1.68 -14.62 -13.99
CA ASP A 191 2.28 -13.30 -13.80
C ASP A 191 3.59 -13.39 -13.02
N ILE A 192 3.66 -14.27 -12.02
CA ILE A 192 4.83 -14.49 -11.17
C ILE A 192 5.29 -15.95 -11.34
N PRO A 193 6.17 -16.20 -12.34
CA PRO A 193 6.74 -17.50 -12.62
C PRO A 193 7.86 -17.83 -11.65
N VAL A 194 7.66 -18.86 -10.82
CA VAL A 194 8.68 -19.31 -9.85
C VAL A 194 9.11 -20.73 -10.19
N LEU A 195 10.42 -20.92 -10.31
CA LEU A 195 11.06 -22.22 -10.47
C LEU A 195 11.06 -22.94 -9.12
N GLY A 196 10.11 -23.84 -8.92
CA GLY A 196 9.93 -24.61 -7.69
C GLY A 196 8.80 -25.62 -7.84
N ASP A 197 8.53 -26.36 -6.76
CA ASP A 197 7.44 -27.33 -6.72
C ASP A 197 6.10 -26.63 -6.49
N LEU A 198 5.66 -25.92 -7.53
CA LEU A 198 4.41 -25.19 -7.56
C LEU A 198 3.48 -25.82 -8.60
N SER A 199 2.18 -25.75 -8.34
CA SER A 199 1.23 -25.93 -9.44
C SER A 199 1.35 -24.83 -10.47
N ARG A 200 0.96 -25.16 -11.72
CA ARG A 200 0.83 -24.22 -12.84
C ARG A 200 0.14 -22.90 -12.49
N ARG A 201 -0.86 -22.95 -11.61
CA ARG A 201 -1.51 -21.77 -11.00
C ARG A 201 -1.73 -22.07 -9.53
N HIS A 202 -0.77 -21.69 -8.69
CA HIS A 202 -0.74 -22.09 -7.29
C HIS A 202 -1.60 -21.18 -6.41
N ALA A 203 -1.45 -19.87 -6.60
CA ALA A 203 -2.18 -18.87 -5.85
C ALA A 203 -2.40 -17.64 -6.71
N LYS A 204 -3.35 -16.81 -6.29
CA LYS A 204 -3.71 -15.57 -6.94
C LYS A 204 -3.64 -14.45 -5.91
N LEU A 205 -2.90 -13.39 -6.21
CA LEU A 205 -2.85 -12.17 -5.42
C LEU A 205 -3.74 -11.12 -6.06
N ARG A 206 -4.53 -10.44 -5.23
CA ARG A 206 -5.42 -9.37 -5.66
C ARG A 206 -5.25 -8.16 -4.75
N ARG A 207 -4.97 -7.01 -5.34
CA ARG A 207 -5.08 -5.70 -4.71
C ARG A 207 -6.53 -5.26 -4.78
N ASP A 208 -7.15 -5.08 -3.62
CA ASP A 208 -8.52 -4.59 -3.44
C ASP A 208 -8.46 -3.28 -2.64
N GLY A 209 -8.39 -2.17 -3.38
CA GLY A 209 -8.04 -0.86 -2.81
C GLY A 209 -6.67 -0.89 -2.13
N GLU A 210 -6.67 -0.77 -0.80
CA GLU A 210 -5.47 -0.72 0.06
C GLU A 210 -5.10 -2.07 0.67
N VAL A 211 -5.91 -3.11 0.43
CA VAL A 211 -5.71 -4.45 1.00
C VAL A 211 -5.20 -5.39 -0.09
N TYR A 212 -4.22 -6.21 0.26
CA TYR A 212 -3.84 -7.35 -0.56
C TYR A 212 -4.48 -8.61 -0.04
N LEU A 213 -5.09 -9.37 -0.94
CA LEU A 213 -5.68 -10.67 -0.66
C LEU A 213 -4.89 -11.73 -1.42
N ILE A 214 -4.64 -12.87 -0.79
CA ILE A 214 -4.18 -14.08 -1.45
C ILE A 214 -5.30 -15.10 -1.48
N ASP A 215 -5.60 -15.60 -2.67
CA ASP A 215 -6.61 -16.60 -2.95
C ASP A 215 -5.92 -17.94 -3.29
N PRO A 216 -6.02 -18.96 -2.41
CA PRO A 216 -5.36 -20.24 -2.58
C PRO A 216 -6.08 -21.11 -3.64
N ARG A 217 -5.36 -21.50 -4.70
CA ARG A 217 -5.84 -22.53 -5.65
C ARG A 217 -5.31 -23.92 -5.30
N ARG A 218 -4.27 -23.95 -4.47
CA ARG A 218 -3.54 -25.09 -3.93
C ARG A 218 -3.18 -24.79 -2.47
N PRO A 219 -2.66 -25.75 -1.71
CA PRO A 219 -2.33 -25.52 -0.30
C PRO A 219 -1.36 -24.33 -0.13
N VAL A 220 -1.85 -23.28 0.54
CA VAL A 220 -1.06 -22.09 0.92
C VAL A 220 -1.04 -21.99 2.44
N ARG A 221 0.11 -21.61 3.00
CA ARG A 221 0.22 -21.21 4.41
C ARG A 221 0.66 -19.76 4.55
N LEU A 222 0.09 -19.06 5.53
CA LEU A 222 0.51 -17.74 5.96
C LEU A 222 1.06 -17.85 7.37
N ASP A 223 2.33 -17.51 7.55
CA ASP A 223 3.03 -17.60 8.84
C ASP A 223 2.85 -18.99 9.50
N GLY A 224 2.99 -20.05 8.69
CA GLY A 224 2.79 -21.45 9.10
C GLY A 224 1.34 -21.94 9.18
N ARG A 225 0.33 -21.06 9.05
CA ARG A 225 -1.10 -21.43 9.14
C ARG A 225 -1.71 -21.66 7.76
N SER A 226 -2.28 -22.83 7.53
CA SER A 226 -2.98 -23.14 6.27
C SER A 226 -4.22 -22.26 6.08
N ILE A 227 -4.44 -21.80 4.85
CA ILE A 227 -5.64 -21.06 4.43
C ILE A 227 -6.38 -21.83 3.34
N ASP A 228 -7.72 -21.73 3.34
CA ASP A 228 -8.61 -22.39 2.39
C ASP A 228 -9.44 -21.42 1.53
N ARG A 229 -9.34 -20.12 1.83
CA ARG A 229 -10.11 -19.04 1.20
C ARG A 229 -9.25 -17.79 1.05
N ALA A 230 -9.74 -16.84 0.26
CA ALA A 230 -9.12 -15.53 0.11
C ALA A 230 -8.86 -14.88 1.49
N THR A 231 -7.59 -14.57 1.78
CA THR A 231 -7.15 -14.05 3.09
C THR A 231 -6.30 -12.80 2.91
N ALA A 232 -6.47 -11.81 3.79
CA ALA A 232 -5.70 -10.57 3.74
C ALA A 232 -4.25 -10.76 4.17
N LEU A 233 -3.34 -10.10 3.46
CA LEU A 233 -1.92 -10.07 3.74
C LEU A 233 -1.56 -8.82 4.54
N ALA A 234 -0.81 -9.01 5.62
CA ALA A 234 -0.18 -7.93 6.38
C ALA A 234 1.30 -7.81 6.00
N ASP A 235 1.88 -6.62 6.19
CA ASP A 235 3.33 -6.42 6.01
C ASP A 235 4.12 -7.40 6.88
N GLY A 236 5.12 -8.05 6.29
CA GLY A 236 5.96 -9.04 6.96
C GLY A 236 5.44 -10.48 6.88
N THR A 237 4.18 -10.73 6.49
CA THR A 237 3.62 -12.08 6.37
C THR A 237 4.48 -12.95 5.44
N THR A 238 4.83 -14.14 5.94
CA THR A 238 5.49 -15.18 5.15
C THR A 238 4.43 -16.04 4.47
N ILE A 239 4.44 -16.03 3.14
CA ILE A 239 3.59 -16.84 2.27
C ILE A 239 4.37 -18.10 1.89
N GLU A 240 3.82 -19.27 2.22
CA GLU A 240 4.37 -20.57 1.85
C GLU A 240 3.48 -21.24 0.81
N LEU A 241 4.08 -21.59 -0.33
CA LEU A 241 3.45 -22.23 -1.49
C LEU A 241 4.24 -23.52 -1.77
N GLY A 242 3.86 -24.64 -1.13
CA GLY A 242 4.70 -25.84 -1.13
C GLY A 242 6.05 -25.60 -0.45
N ASN A 243 7.16 -25.76 -1.18
CA ASN A 243 8.51 -25.48 -0.70
C ASN A 243 8.98 -24.03 -0.95
N VAL A 244 8.20 -23.24 -1.70
CA VAL A 244 8.51 -21.83 -1.98
C VAL A 244 8.03 -20.97 -0.82
N LYS A 245 8.92 -20.10 -0.32
CA LYS A 245 8.60 -19.10 0.71
C LYS A 245 8.88 -17.71 0.20
N LEU A 246 7.87 -16.85 0.27
CA LEU A 246 7.92 -15.43 -0.07
C LEU A 246 7.55 -14.61 1.16
N ARG A 247 8.20 -13.48 1.38
CA ARG A 247 7.79 -12.50 2.38
C ARG A 247 7.09 -11.34 1.69
N PHE A 248 5.85 -11.10 2.08
CA PHE A 248 5.09 -9.95 1.63
C PHE A 248 5.54 -8.72 2.39
N ARG A 249 5.89 -7.66 1.67
CA ARG A 249 6.27 -6.38 2.25
C ARG A 249 5.44 -5.26 1.65
N ARG A 250 5.06 -4.30 2.48
CA ARG A 250 4.47 -3.04 2.05
C ARG A 250 5.30 -1.90 2.65
N PRO A 251 6.43 -1.55 2.01
CA PRO A 251 7.42 -0.67 2.61
C PRO A 251 6.92 0.75 2.88
N HIS A 252 6.05 1.27 2.01
CA HIS A 252 5.57 2.65 2.13
C HIS A 252 4.09 2.71 2.51
N PRO A 253 3.69 3.38 3.61
CA PRO A 253 2.31 3.38 4.10
C PRO A 253 1.34 4.12 3.15
N LEU A 254 1.83 5.11 2.40
CA LEU A 254 1.01 5.90 1.46
C LEU A 254 0.98 5.36 0.03
N SER A 255 1.69 4.26 -0.25
CA SER A 255 1.60 3.56 -1.52
C SER A 255 0.98 2.18 -1.30
N ALA A 256 0.16 1.76 -2.25
CA ALA A 256 -0.30 0.39 -2.31
C ALA A 256 0.70 -0.50 -3.06
N THR A 257 1.84 0.00 -3.52
CA THR A 257 2.88 -0.87 -4.09
C THR A 257 3.45 -1.79 -3.02
N ALA A 258 3.51 -3.07 -3.33
CA ALA A 258 4.04 -4.09 -2.41
C ALA A 258 5.21 -4.84 -3.05
N ARG A 259 6.04 -5.45 -2.22
CA ARG A 259 7.19 -6.26 -2.63
C ARG A 259 7.03 -7.69 -2.14
N LEU A 260 7.30 -8.66 -3.01
CA LEU A 260 7.45 -10.06 -2.63
C LEU A 260 8.94 -10.41 -2.65
N GLU A 261 9.48 -10.78 -1.50
CA GLU A 261 10.88 -11.17 -1.33
C GLU A 261 11.01 -12.67 -1.22
N PHE A 262 12.00 -13.27 -1.89
CA PHE A 262 12.30 -14.68 -1.70
C PHE A 262 12.94 -14.92 -0.33
N VAL A 263 12.29 -15.72 0.51
CA VAL A 263 12.86 -16.24 1.77
C VAL A 263 13.50 -17.61 1.54
N SER A 264 12.91 -18.39 0.63
CA SER A 264 13.48 -19.65 0.14
C SER A 264 14.49 -19.41 -0.99
N ARG A 265 15.34 -20.41 -1.29
CA ARG A 265 16.40 -20.32 -2.32
C ARG A 265 15.91 -20.44 -3.78
N HIS A 266 14.61 -20.29 -4.01
CA HIS A 266 14.02 -20.43 -5.35
C HIS A 266 14.28 -19.19 -6.21
N ARG A 267 14.20 -19.35 -7.53
CA ARG A 267 14.37 -18.27 -8.50
C ARG A 267 13.12 -18.11 -9.38
N MET A 268 13.03 -16.97 -10.05
CA MET A 268 12.01 -16.71 -11.06
C MET A 268 12.55 -16.90 -12.48
N GLN A 269 11.65 -16.98 -13.46
CA GLN A 269 12.00 -16.90 -14.87
C GLN A 269 11.13 -15.83 -15.58
N PRO A 270 11.68 -14.68 -15.98
CA PRO A 270 13.10 -14.32 -15.92
C PRO A 270 13.60 -14.09 -14.49
N SER A 271 14.92 -14.13 -14.32
CA SER A 271 15.56 -13.94 -13.02
C SER A 271 15.33 -12.52 -12.52
N ALA A 272 14.84 -12.40 -11.29
CA ALA A 272 14.77 -11.16 -10.53
C ALA A 272 14.88 -11.51 -9.04
N ASP A 273 15.36 -10.57 -8.24
CA ASP A 273 15.61 -10.71 -6.81
C ASP A 273 14.32 -10.58 -5.99
N ALA A 274 13.35 -9.82 -6.51
CA ALA A 274 12.03 -9.66 -5.90
C ALA A 274 10.96 -9.33 -6.95
N VAL A 275 9.69 -9.37 -6.54
CA VAL A 275 8.56 -8.91 -7.34
C VAL A 275 8.05 -7.59 -6.77
N LEU A 276 7.77 -6.61 -7.64
CA LEU A 276 7.05 -5.39 -7.30
C LEU A 276 5.62 -5.47 -7.82
N LEU A 277 4.65 -5.46 -6.91
CA LEU A 277 3.22 -5.36 -7.21
C LEU A 277 2.88 -3.87 -7.35
N LEU A 278 3.17 -3.30 -8.52
CA LEU A 278 3.09 -1.86 -8.78
C LEU A 278 1.64 -1.36 -8.70
N ALA A 279 1.42 -0.37 -7.84
CA ALA A 279 0.21 0.43 -7.77
C ALA A 279 0.44 1.78 -8.46
N GLU A 280 -0.01 2.89 -7.87
CA GLU A 280 0.14 4.21 -8.49
C GLU A 280 1.55 4.78 -8.37
N SER A 281 2.31 4.41 -7.34
CA SER A 281 3.68 4.91 -7.14
C SER A 281 4.62 3.86 -6.55
N CYS A 282 5.87 3.90 -6.99
CA CYS A 282 6.97 3.08 -6.50
C CYS A 282 8.17 3.98 -6.24
N VAL A 283 8.52 4.11 -4.97
CA VAL A 283 9.66 4.88 -4.46
C VAL A 283 10.92 4.01 -4.47
N LEU A 284 11.96 4.49 -5.14
CA LEU A 284 13.33 3.96 -5.09
C LEU A 284 14.21 5.01 -4.40
N GLY A 285 15.09 4.61 -3.48
CA GLY A 285 15.95 5.57 -2.80
C GLY A 285 16.52 5.07 -1.49
N PRO A 286 17.28 5.92 -0.76
CA PRO A 286 18.08 5.49 0.40
C PRO A 286 17.24 5.11 1.62
N GLY A 287 16.01 5.62 1.72
CA GLY A 287 15.12 5.36 2.85
C GLY A 287 14.74 3.89 3.01
N THR A 288 14.62 3.43 4.26
CA THR A 288 14.17 2.06 4.58
C THR A 288 12.69 1.81 4.25
N GLN A 289 11.92 2.88 4.01
CA GLN A 289 10.53 2.84 3.56
C GLN A 289 10.42 2.82 2.02
N SER A 290 11.53 2.87 1.29
CA SER A 290 11.54 2.74 -0.16
C SER A 290 11.11 1.33 -0.58
N HIS A 291 10.40 1.23 -1.70
CA HIS A 291 10.02 -0.07 -2.27
C HIS A 291 11.23 -0.81 -2.82
N VAL A 292 12.19 -0.06 -3.35
CA VAL A 292 13.54 -0.51 -3.68
C VAL A 292 14.51 0.35 -2.87
N VAL A 293 15.26 -0.28 -1.97
CA VAL A 293 16.20 0.44 -1.11
C VAL A 293 17.51 0.60 -1.86
N CYS A 294 17.83 1.83 -2.22
CA CYS A 294 19.05 2.22 -2.91
C CYS A 294 19.92 3.04 -1.95
N GLY A 295 20.65 2.37 -1.08
CA GLY A 295 21.35 3.01 0.06
C GLY A 295 22.38 4.08 -0.33
N ASP A 296 22.98 3.94 -1.51
CA ASP A 296 24.01 4.85 -2.01
C ASP A 296 23.45 6.05 -2.80
N TRP A 297 22.13 6.14 -2.99
CA TRP A 297 21.51 7.28 -3.68
C TRP A 297 21.30 8.44 -2.72
N SER A 298 21.55 9.68 -3.18
CA SER A 298 21.38 10.91 -2.40
C SER A 298 19.93 11.29 -2.12
N GLN A 299 18.99 10.85 -2.97
CA GLN A 299 17.57 11.16 -2.85
C GLN A 299 16.72 10.13 -3.60
N GLU A 300 15.41 10.18 -3.39
CA GLU A 300 14.46 9.28 -4.00
C GLU A 300 14.20 9.58 -5.48
N LEU A 301 14.01 8.51 -6.26
CA LEU A 301 13.34 8.52 -7.55
C LEU A 301 11.97 7.86 -7.39
N ILE A 302 10.93 8.53 -7.86
CA ILE A 302 9.57 8.01 -7.80
C ILE A 302 9.17 7.59 -9.21
N LEU A 303 8.89 6.30 -9.40
CA LEU A 303 8.14 5.81 -10.54
C LEU A 303 6.65 5.95 -10.22
N TYR A 304 5.85 6.46 -11.14
CA TYR A 304 4.42 6.58 -10.93
C TYR A 304 3.63 6.38 -12.21
N ARG A 305 2.39 5.93 -12.05
CA ARG A 305 1.47 5.68 -13.16
C ARG A 305 0.57 6.88 -13.38
N GLN A 306 0.32 7.20 -14.65
CA GLN A 306 -0.68 8.17 -15.06
C GLN A 306 -1.46 7.57 -16.23
N GLY A 307 -2.65 7.05 -15.95
CA GLY A 307 -3.39 6.26 -16.94
C GLY A 307 -2.61 5.00 -17.35
N ASP A 308 -2.27 4.92 -18.63
CA ASP A 308 -1.50 3.82 -19.21
C ASP A 308 0.01 4.09 -19.26
N ASP A 309 0.44 5.31 -18.89
CA ASP A 309 1.83 5.72 -18.93
C ASP A 309 2.54 5.46 -17.60
N LEU A 310 3.83 5.15 -17.71
CA LEU A 310 4.76 5.11 -16.60
C LEU A 310 5.65 6.35 -16.69
N LEU A 311 5.79 7.07 -15.59
CA LEU A 311 6.62 8.26 -15.49
C LEU A 311 7.61 8.10 -14.34
N CYS A 312 8.69 8.87 -14.39
CA CYS A 312 9.57 9.06 -13.26
C CYS A 312 9.64 10.53 -12.85
N ARG A 313 9.92 10.75 -11.57
CA ARG A 313 10.25 12.06 -11.00
C ARG A 313 11.33 11.93 -9.95
N ARG A 314 12.27 12.87 -9.99
CA ARG A 314 13.29 13.13 -8.97
C ARG A 314 13.62 14.61 -9.05
N SER A 315 13.78 15.27 -7.90
CA SER A 315 14.08 16.70 -7.86
C SER A 315 15.41 17.00 -8.53
N GLY A 316 15.43 18.00 -9.41
CA GLY A 316 16.63 18.44 -10.10
C GLY A 316 16.85 17.77 -11.45
N ARG A 317 18.12 17.77 -11.90
CA ARG A 317 18.51 17.34 -13.26
C ARG A 317 18.98 15.89 -13.26
N PHE A 318 18.54 15.13 -14.24
CA PHE A 318 18.99 13.78 -14.53
C PHE A 318 18.79 13.47 -16.01
N GLN A 319 19.11 12.25 -16.45
CA GLN A 319 18.98 11.82 -17.83
C GLN A 319 17.97 10.69 -17.98
N VAL A 320 17.20 10.74 -19.06
CA VAL A 320 16.32 9.66 -19.54
C VAL A 320 16.65 9.42 -21.00
N ASP A 321 17.05 8.20 -21.34
CA ASP A 321 17.42 7.81 -22.71
C ASP A 321 18.50 8.72 -23.33
N GLY A 322 19.45 9.15 -22.49
CA GLY A 322 20.55 10.06 -22.84
C GLY A 322 20.15 11.54 -22.95
N GLN A 323 18.88 11.88 -22.74
CA GLN A 323 18.38 13.26 -22.77
C GLN A 323 18.29 13.84 -21.37
N GLY A 324 18.78 15.06 -21.18
CA GLY A 324 18.67 15.77 -19.90
C GLY A 324 17.24 16.22 -19.62
N VAL A 325 16.72 15.86 -18.45
CA VAL A 325 15.37 16.20 -17.98
C VAL A 325 15.43 16.89 -16.62
N VAL A 326 14.37 17.65 -16.29
CA VAL A 326 14.22 18.35 -15.01
C VAL A 326 12.93 17.87 -14.37
N ASP A 327 13.01 17.43 -13.12
CA ASP A 327 11.89 17.02 -12.25
C ASP A 327 11.02 15.85 -12.74
N GLY A 328 11.11 15.41 -14.00
CA GLY A 328 10.42 14.21 -14.45
C GLY A 328 10.42 13.98 -15.94
N SER A 329 10.01 12.78 -16.33
CA SER A 329 9.86 12.37 -17.72
C SER A 329 8.95 11.14 -17.81
N PRO A 330 8.18 10.98 -18.90
CA PRO A 330 7.63 9.69 -19.25
C PRO A 330 8.74 8.65 -19.51
N LEU A 331 8.40 7.39 -19.29
CA LEU A 331 9.26 6.23 -19.47
C LEU A 331 8.62 5.24 -20.42
N THR A 332 9.49 4.52 -21.13
CA THR A 332 9.11 3.42 -22.00
C THR A 332 9.63 2.09 -21.43
N LEU A 333 9.20 0.99 -22.04
CA LEU A 333 9.67 -0.36 -21.74
C LEU A 333 11.14 -0.66 -22.08
N LYS A 334 11.86 0.34 -22.59
CA LYS A 334 13.28 0.25 -22.92
C LYS A 334 14.07 1.40 -22.31
N SER A 335 13.43 2.20 -21.44
CA SER A 335 14.04 3.43 -20.98
C SER A 335 15.17 3.15 -20.00
N GLN A 336 16.24 3.94 -20.15
CA GLN A 336 17.36 4.02 -19.22
C GLN A 336 17.30 5.37 -18.52
N VAL A 337 17.38 5.35 -17.19
CA VAL A 337 17.35 6.56 -16.36
C VAL A 337 18.62 6.61 -15.54
N SER A 338 19.36 7.72 -15.62
CA SER A 338 20.63 7.87 -14.92
C SER A 338 20.84 9.29 -14.39
N GLY A 339 21.64 9.41 -13.34
CA GLY A 339 22.14 10.67 -12.82
C GLY A 339 23.52 10.48 -12.20
N GLU A 340 23.93 11.42 -11.36
CA GLU A 340 25.28 11.42 -10.77
C GLU A 340 25.55 10.20 -9.89
N ASP A 341 24.54 9.74 -9.15
CA ASP A 341 24.64 8.71 -8.11
C ASP A 341 23.67 7.54 -8.30
N PHE A 342 22.99 7.47 -9.45
CA PHE A 342 21.96 6.48 -9.70
C PHE A 342 21.88 6.08 -11.16
N SER A 343 21.47 4.83 -11.39
CA SER A 343 21.15 4.33 -12.73
C SER A 343 20.16 3.18 -12.61
N LEU A 344 19.18 3.17 -13.50
CA LEU A 344 18.24 2.07 -13.67
C LEU A 344 17.86 1.89 -15.14
N SER A 345 17.36 0.72 -15.49
CA SER A 345 16.79 0.44 -16.81
C SER A 345 15.52 -0.39 -16.73
N ILE A 346 14.65 -0.19 -17.71
CA ILE A 346 13.41 -0.93 -17.89
C ILE A 346 13.55 -1.85 -19.09
N GLU A 347 13.13 -3.10 -18.93
CA GLU A 347 13.18 -4.12 -19.98
C GLU A 347 11.81 -4.78 -20.18
N SER A 348 11.36 -4.80 -21.45
CA SER A 348 10.17 -5.52 -21.89
C SER A 348 10.30 -7.04 -21.73
N LEU A 349 9.23 -7.68 -21.25
CA LEU A 349 9.09 -9.13 -21.23
C LEU A 349 8.43 -9.72 -22.49
N VAL A 350 7.86 -8.88 -23.36
CA VAL A 350 7.40 -9.30 -24.67
C VAL A 350 8.65 -9.50 -25.52
N GLY A 351 8.95 -10.77 -25.82
CA GLY A 351 10.27 -11.21 -26.24
C GLY A 351 10.90 -10.45 -27.40
N ARG A 352 12.24 -10.36 -27.37
CA ARG A 352 13.01 -10.54 -28.60
C ARG A 352 12.55 -11.86 -29.22
N ALA A 353 11.85 -11.79 -30.35
CA ALA A 353 11.79 -12.92 -31.24
C ALA A 353 13.20 -13.08 -31.83
N SER A 354 13.89 -14.13 -31.35
CA SER A 354 15.15 -14.68 -31.87
C SER A 354 16.43 -13.87 -31.59
#